data_AF-A0A6G6ALR7-F1
#
_entry.id   AF-A0A6G6ALR7-F1
#
_cell.length_a   1.000
_cell.length_b   1.000
_cell.length_c   1.000
_cell.angle_alpha   90.00
_cell.angle_beta   90.00
_cell.angle_gamma   90.00
#
_symmetry.space_group_name_H-M   'P 1'
#
loop_
_entity.id
_entity.type
_entity.pdbx_description
1 polymer ?
#
loop_
_entity_poly.entity_id
_entity_poly.type
_entity_poly.pdbx_seq_one_letter_code
_entity_poly.pdbx_strand_id
1 'polypeptide(L)'
;MQFKELESGLRQKFTDNRIVFWHDPEQRFTDLLNELDLDNVTLLDMRGVSVLATKKRLEIDEPEQKFLLYFTCEVPAREQDWLLDIRLYSTEFHADYAAITLNSLGIPQLGLREHIQLRKAFFTVKRTQILKGWVTERETENSLDKKMLAVVVGASTFETKEILFALVQQFVAARQQDDSALENTFAVLTKLGLDEVLWEILRLELGYQSESPSMENLLLKLFCTDLWAQGDEAHRDWLSKNVLATAAGRASSLAFMGAWRNDRRYKVEYDYCAEDLQQTLQPKEHYNYSSPYTLAKCETFEAIEQLIIRGLVTQLQEESTTLDRDAFKALVSERSAKYWSQTRPEYLSIWNAIRQAERLLNLRNRYTDGFNFPDTGAFWKAYCDEIYRFDQTYRLFNEYAAPVHSKGAMILHELDKFIEELYSNWYLAELSRGWNKLLEAENRMQAWQFSGIPLQRNFYKENVKRQFDTSQVKRVFVLISDALRYEVAKSWAGISTMRSTSVQSCAPRPECSKLYPTGHGSTVAS
;
A
#
# COMPACT_ATOMS: atom_id res chain seq x y z
N MET A 1 4.36 -39.08 13.35
CA MET A 1 5.51 -39.58 12.56
C MET A 1 6.81 -39.52 13.36
N GLN A 2 7.12 -38.42 14.08
CA GLN A 2 8.20 -38.36 15.10
C GLN A 2 8.20 -39.54 16.09
N PHE A 3 7.00 -39.99 16.44
CA PHE A 3 6.75 -41.04 17.41
C PHE A 3 7.32 -42.42 17.04
N LYS A 4 7.23 -42.80 15.76
CA LYS A 4 7.54 -44.17 15.32
C LYS A 4 9.02 -44.51 15.37
N GLU A 5 9.91 -43.54 15.16
CA GLU A 5 11.36 -43.78 15.22
C GLU A 5 11.86 -43.87 16.66
N LEU A 6 11.33 -43.01 17.54
CA LEU A 6 11.59 -43.09 18.98
C LEU A 6 11.13 -44.45 19.54
N GLU A 7 9.90 -44.85 19.23
CA GLU A 7 9.37 -46.17 19.60
C GLU A 7 10.18 -47.32 19.00
N SER A 8 10.58 -47.22 17.73
CA SER A 8 11.41 -48.25 17.08
C SER A 8 12.77 -48.39 17.76
N GLY A 9 13.42 -47.28 18.12
CA GLY A 9 14.69 -47.27 18.84
C GLY A 9 14.57 -47.88 20.23
N LEU A 10 13.49 -47.55 20.95
CA LEU A 10 13.18 -48.15 22.26
C LEU A 10 12.89 -49.65 22.12
N ARG A 11 12.03 -50.06 21.17
CA ARG A 11 11.71 -51.48 20.90
C ARG A 11 12.95 -52.30 20.59
N GLN A 12 13.89 -51.75 19.82
CA GLN A 12 15.16 -52.42 19.53
C GLN A 12 16.00 -52.67 20.79
N LYS A 13 16.06 -51.70 21.72
CA LYS A 13 16.78 -51.88 23.00
C LYS A 13 16.17 -53.00 23.85
N PHE A 14 14.85 -53.14 23.81
CA PHE A 14 14.11 -54.18 24.53
C PHE A 14 14.20 -55.58 23.89
N THR A 15 14.83 -55.75 22.73
CA THR A 15 15.07 -57.08 22.14
C THR A 15 16.01 -57.89 23.01
N ASP A 16 17.11 -57.29 23.44
CA ASP A 16 18.19 -57.98 24.18
C ASP A 16 18.24 -57.59 25.67
N ASN A 17 17.47 -56.58 26.08
CA ASN A 17 17.54 -56.03 27.44
C ASN A 17 16.17 -55.98 28.08
N ARG A 18 16.12 -56.36 29.37
CA ARG A 18 14.90 -56.27 30.18
C ARG A 18 14.67 -54.84 30.68
N ILE A 19 15.72 -54.13 31.06
CA ILE A 19 15.66 -52.80 31.66
C ILE A 19 16.41 -51.84 30.75
N VAL A 20 15.76 -50.72 30.42
CA VAL A 20 16.34 -49.63 29.63
C VAL A 20 16.27 -48.35 30.45
N PHE A 21 17.41 -47.69 30.62
CA PHE A 21 17.51 -46.38 31.25
C PHE A 21 17.46 -45.30 30.17
N TRP A 22 16.61 -44.28 30.35
CA TRP A 22 16.53 -43.12 29.47
C TRP A 22 16.65 -41.84 30.28
N HIS A 23 17.76 -41.13 30.08
CA HIS A 23 18.00 -39.82 30.69
C HIS A 23 17.66 -38.71 29.69
N ASP A 24 16.70 -37.86 30.06
CA ASP A 24 16.30 -36.65 29.34
C ASP A 24 16.34 -35.44 30.29
N PRO A 25 17.55 -34.96 30.66
CA PRO A 25 17.72 -33.82 31.56
C PRO A 25 17.05 -32.55 31.03
N GLU A 26 16.89 -32.43 29.72
CA GLU A 26 16.23 -31.30 29.07
C GLU A 26 14.69 -31.43 28.98
N GLN A 27 14.13 -32.54 29.45
CA GLN A 27 12.68 -32.81 29.54
C GLN A 27 11.91 -32.69 28.21
N ARG A 28 12.60 -32.87 27.08
CA ARG A 28 12.06 -32.72 25.72
C ARG A 28 11.00 -33.76 25.36
N PHE A 29 10.99 -34.91 26.03
CA PHE A 29 10.09 -36.03 25.73
C PHE A 29 9.05 -36.28 26.81
N THR A 30 9.04 -35.45 27.86
CA THR A 30 8.16 -35.60 29.03
C THR A 30 6.67 -35.68 28.65
N ASP A 31 6.22 -34.77 27.79
CA ASP A 31 4.81 -34.72 27.36
C ASP A 31 4.45 -35.91 26.43
N LEU A 32 5.46 -36.51 25.80
CA LEU A 32 5.31 -37.63 24.87
C LEU A 32 5.28 -39.00 25.57
N LEU A 33 5.65 -39.08 26.86
CA LEU A 33 5.71 -40.35 27.58
C LEU A 33 4.37 -41.09 27.60
N ASN A 34 3.26 -40.34 27.73
CA ASN A 34 1.91 -40.90 27.80
C ASN A 34 1.41 -41.46 26.47
N GLU A 35 2.05 -41.06 25.36
CA GLU A 35 1.69 -41.53 24.03
C GLU A 35 2.45 -42.82 23.66
N LEU A 36 3.49 -43.21 24.44
CA LEU A 36 4.41 -44.31 24.09
C LEU A 36 3.71 -45.65 24.16
N ASP A 37 3.60 -46.32 23.01
CA ASP A 37 3.06 -47.68 22.94
C ASP A 37 4.19 -48.69 22.76
N LEU A 38 4.60 -49.30 23.86
CA LEU A 38 5.66 -50.31 23.90
C LEU A 38 5.08 -51.64 24.41
N ASP A 39 5.05 -52.65 23.55
CA ASP A 39 4.47 -53.95 23.87
C ASP A 39 5.18 -54.60 25.07
N ASN A 40 4.42 -54.91 26.12
CA ASN A 40 4.91 -55.59 27.32
C ASN A 40 6.08 -54.87 28.04
N VAL A 41 6.12 -53.53 27.97
CA VAL A 41 7.08 -52.69 28.69
C VAL A 41 6.35 -51.79 29.67
N THR A 42 6.79 -51.80 30.93
CA THR A 42 6.29 -50.88 31.96
C THR A 42 7.13 -49.61 31.96
N LEU A 43 6.54 -48.48 31.56
CA LEU A 43 7.18 -47.17 31.66
C LEU A 43 7.11 -46.65 33.10
N LEU A 44 8.26 -46.30 33.66
CA LEU A 44 8.39 -45.65 34.96
C LEU A 44 9.04 -44.28 34.78
N ASP A 45 8.22 -43.24 34.91
CA ASP A 45 8.71 -41.88 35.10
C ASP A 45 9.27 -41.76 36.52
N MET A 46 10.58 -41.63 36.65
CA MET A 46 11.27 -41.67 37.94
C MET A 46 11.09 -40.38 38.75
N ARG A 47 10.38 -39.36 38.23
CA ARG A 47 10.01 -38.16 38.99
C ARG A 47 9.08 -38.52 40.13
N GLY A 48 9.52 -38.24 41.36
CA GLY A 48 8.72 -38.50 42.56
C GLY A 48 8.59 -39.97 42.94
N VAL A 49 9.34 -40.87 42.30
CA VAL A 49 9.35 -42.31 42.60
C VAL A 49 10.53 -42.66 43.51
N SER A 50 10.30 -43.50 44.53
CA SER A 50 11.35 -43.98 45.42
C SER A 50 12.29 -44.95 44.71
N VAL A 51 13.58 -44.58 44.60
CA VAL A 51 14.60 -45.40 43.94
C VAL A 51 14.75 -46.77 44.59
N LEU A 52 14.67 -46.85 45.93
CA LEU A 52 14.73 -48.12 46.66
C LEU A 52 13.52 -49.01 46.36
N ALA A 53 12.32 -48.43 46.30
CA ALA A 53 11.12 -49.17 45.95
C ALA A 53 11.18 -49.68 44.50
N THR A 54 11.66 -48.85 43.57
CA THR A 54 11.91 -49.25 42.18
C THR A 54 12.93 -50.40 42.12
N LYS A 55 14.03 -50.31 42.85
CA LYS A 55 15.05 -51.38 42.92
C LYS A 55 14.46 -52.71 43.37
N LYS A 56 13.68 -52.71 44.47
CA LYS A 56 12.97 -53.91 44.95
C LYS A 56 12.01 -54.46 43.89
N ARG A 57 11.27 -53.59 43.22
CA ARG A 57 10.33 -54.00 42.17
C ARG A 57 11.04 -54.68 41.00
N LEU A 58 12.15 -54.11 40.54
CA LEU A 58 12.93 -54.60 39.41
C LEU A 58 13.61 -55.95 39.67
N GLU A 59 14.08 -56.19 40.89
CA GLU A 59 14.89 -57.38 41.26
C GLU A 59 14.08 -58.50 41.93
N ILE A 60 13.02 -58.16 42.66
CA ILE A 60 12.30 -59.11 43.54
C ILE A 60 10.85 -59.27 43.10
N ASP A 61 10.10 -58.17 42.98
CA ASP A 61 8.65 -58.27 42.80
C ASP A 61 8.27 -58.65 41.36
N GLU A 62 8.97 -58.10 40.35
CA GLU A 62 8.68 -58.27 38.92
C GLU A 62 9.96 -58.61 38.11
N PRO A 63 10.61 -59.76 38.36
CA PRO A 63 11.94 -60.07 37.80
C PRO A 63 11.94 -60.32 36.28
N GLU A 64 10.81 -60.74 35.70
CA GLU A 64 10.67 -61.04 34.26
C GLU A 64 10.09 -59.86 33.45
N GLN A 65 9.50 -58.86 34.12
CA GLN A 65 8.86 -57.73 33.46
C GLN A 65 9.91 -56.77 32.85
N LYS A 66 9.63 -56.24 31.65
CA LYS A 66 10.47 -55.23 31.01
C LYS A 66 10.13 -53.83 31.51
N PHE A 67 11.15 -53.00 31.73
CA PHE A 67 11.00 -51.66 32.27
C PHE A 67 11.76 -50.60 31.47
N LEU A 68 11.08 -49.48 31.18
CA LEU A 68 11.70 -48.24 30.72
C LEU A 68 11.75 -47.27 31.90
N LEU A 69 12.94 -46.97 32.40
CA LEU A 69 13.16 -46.01 33.47
C LEU A 69 13.51 -44.65 32.87
N TYR A 70 12.59 -43.69 32.96
CA TYR A 70 12.77 -42.34 32.43
C TYR A 70 13.19 -41.36 33.54
N PHE A 71 14.28 -40.64 33.31
CA PHE A 71 14.85 -39.68 34.26
C PHE A 71 14.90 -38.28 33.63
N THR A 72 14.48 -37.26 34.37
CA THR A 72 14.61 -35.85 33.97
C THR A 72 15.89 -35.20 34.49
N CYS A 73 16.93 -36.01 34.73
CA CYS A 73 18.22 -35.57 35.24
C CYS A 73 19.36 -36.34 34.57
N GLU A 74 20.57 -35.76 34.67
CA GLU A 74 21.81 -36.42 34.29
C GLU A 74 22.01 -37.74 35.04
N VAL A 75 22.84 -38.62 34.49
CA VAL A 75 23.24 -39.85 35.17
C VAL A 75 23.95 -39.48 36.48
N PRO A 76 23.52 -40.00 37.65
CA PRO A 76 24.17 -39.70 38.93
C PRO A 76 25.62 -40.19 38.98
N ALA A 77 26.45 -39.56 39.84
CA ALA A 77 27.78 -40.08 40.15
C ALA A 77 27.68 -41.50 40.74
N ARG A 78 28.71 -42.34 40.53
CA ARG A 78 28.67 -43.77 40.87
C ARG A 78 28.36 -44.02 42.35
N GLU A 79 28.87 -43.17 43.23
CA GLU A 79 28.68 -43.24 44.68
C GLU A 79 27.24 -42.89 45.11
N GLN A 80 26.50 -42.22 44.23
CA GLN A 80 25.14 -41.73 44.45
C GLN A 80 24.10 -42.50 43.62
N ASP A 81 24.52 -43.37 42.70
CA ASP A 81 23.62 -44.17 41.86
C ASP A 81 23.20 -45.46 42.58
N TRP A 82 22.04 -45.42 43.22
CA TRP A 82 21.47 -46.58 43.94
C TRP A 82 21.05 -47.73 43.00
N LEU A 83 20.93 -47.45 41.70
CA LEU A 83 20.62 -48.43 40.66
C LEU A 83 21.88 -48.82 39.86
N LEU A 84 23.08 -48.45 40.32
CA LEU A 84 24.32 -48.72 39.60
C LEU A 84 24.51 -50.20 39.26
N ASP A 85 24.21 -51.08 40.22
CA ASP A 85 24.25 -52.53 40.03
C ASP A 85 23.31 -53.00 38.92
N ILE A 86 22.11 -52.42 38.86
CA ILE A 86 21.13 -52.67 37.78
C ILE A 86 21.63 -52.13 36.44
N ARG A 87 22.14 -50.90 36.44
CA ARG A 87 22.64 -50.21 35.25
C ARG A 87 23.77 -50.99 34.58
N LEU A 88 24.65 -51.64 35.36
CA LEU A 88 25.80 -52.40 34.86
C LEU A 88 25.42 -53.62 34.01
N TYR A 89 24.25 -54.23 34.23
CA TYR A 89 23.75 -55.35 33.40
C TYR A 89 22.63 -54.94 32.44
N SER A 90 22.18 -53.69 32.51
CA SER A 90 21.11 -53.13 31.68
C SER A 90 21.68 -52.35 30.49
N THR A 91 20.80 -51.66 29.74
CA THR A 91 21.23 -50.77 28.67
C THR A 91 20.69 -49.36 28.85
N GLU A 92 21.33 -48.40 28.18
CA GLU A 92 20.85 -47.02 28.09
C GLU A 92 20.31 -46.72 26.70
N PHE A 93 19.28 -45.88 26.68
CA PHE A 93 18.71 -45.28 25.49
C PHE A 93 18.97 -43.77 25.50
N HIS A 94 19.51 -43.29 24.39
CA HIS A 94 19.79 -41.87 24.16
C HIS A 94 18.96 -41.45 22.96
N ALA A 95 17.99 -40.56 23.20
CA ALA A 95 17.12 -40.05 22.14
C ALA A 95 17.88 -38.99 21.34
N ASP A 96 18.08 -39.28 20.05
CA ASP A 96 18.73 -38.37 19.12
C ASP A 96 17.77 -37.28 18.66
N TYR A 97 17.60 -36.25 19.49
CA TYR A 97 16.65 -35.18 19.20
C TYR A 97 16.90 -34.50 17.86
N ALA A 98 18.17 -34.29 17.49
CA ALA A 98 18.50 -33.63 16.25
C ALA A 98 18.08 -34.48 15.04
N ALA A 99 18.34 -35.79 15.06
CA ALA A 99 17.85 -36.69 14.02
C ALA A 99 16.32 -36.78 13.98
N ILE A 100 15.66 -36.90 15.14
CA ILE A 100 14.19 -36.94 15.23
C ILE A 100 13.58 -35.65 14.65
N THR A 101 14.18 -34.50 14.95
CA THR A 101 13.74 -33.20 14.44
C THR A 101 13.93 -33.11 12.93
N LEU A 102 15.10 -33.50 12.40
CA LEU A 102 15.36 -33.53 10.95
C LEU A 102 14.38 -34.44 10.21
N ASN A 103 14.16 -35.65 10.71
CA ASN A 103 13.19 -36.59 10.14
C ASN A 103 11.76 -36.04 10.20
N SER A 104 11.40 -35.35 11.29
CA SER A 104 10.09 -34.71 11.40
C SER A 104 9.86 -33.59 10.40
N LEU A 105 10.92 -32.87 10.04
CA LEU A 105 10.94 -31.83 9.04
C LEU A 105 11.06 -32.39 7.60
N GLY A 106 11.29 -33.70 7.45
CA GLY A 106 11.51 -34.34 6.15
C GLY A 106 12.89 -34.04 5.55
N ILE A 107 13.88 -33.71 6.38
CA ILE A 107 15.23 -33.41 5.94
C ILE A 107 16.10 -34.68 6.09
N PRO A 108 16.56 -35.30 5.00
CA PRO A 108 17.35 -36.53 5.05
C PRO A 108 18.83 -36.31 5.43
N GLN A 109 19.28 -35.05 5.54
CA GLN A 109 20.69 -34.72 5.70
C GLN A 109 21.17 -34.78 7.16
N LEU A 110 22.12 -35.68 7.45
CA LEU A 110 22.85 -35.73 8.72
C LEU A 110 23.70 -34.47 8.99
N GLY A 111 24.03 -33.70 7.95
CA GLY A 111 24.89 -32.51 8.04
C GLY A 111 24.32 -31.35 8.84
N LEU A 112 22.99 -31.25 8.98
CA LEU A 112 22.33 -30.18 9.74
C LEU A 112 22.14 -30.52 11.22
N ARG A 113 22.61 -31.68 11.68
CA ARG A 113 22.40 -32.16 13.04
C ARG A 113 22.97 -31.20 14.10
N GLU A 114 24.19 -30.72 13.88
CA GLU A 114 24.84 -29.75 14.76
C GLU A 114 24.07 -28.43 14.80
N HIS A 115 23.60 -27.96 13.64
CA HIS A 115 22.80 -26.74 13.52
C HIS A 115 21.44 -26.85 14.23
N ILE A 116 20.76 -27.98 14.11
CA ILE A 116 19.51 -28.24 14.85
C ILE A 116 19.76 -28.23 16.37
N GLN A 117 20.88 -28.79 16.81
CA GLN A 117 21.25 -28.79 18.22
C GLN A 117 21.61 -27.39 18.71
N LEU A 118 22.26 -26.57 17.88
CA LEU A 118 22.52 -25.15 18.15
C LEU A 118 21.20 -24.38 18.29
N ARG A 119 20.24 -24.62 17.39
CA ARG A 119 18.92 -23.98 17.34
C ARG A 119 17.87 -24.66 18.22
N LYS A 120 18.25 -25.55 19.15
CA LYS A 120 17.32 -26.37 19.95
C LYS A 120 16.19 -25.57 20.63
N ALA A 121 16.47 -24.35 21.11
CA ALA A 121 15.51 -23.50 21.81
C ALA A 121 14.35 -23.00 20.90
N PHE A 122 14.54 -23.03 19.58
CA PHE A 122 13.50 -22.65 18.62
C PHE A 122 12.37 -23.69 18.59
N PHE A 123 12.70 -24.97 18.66
CA PHE A 123 11.81 -26.07 18.32
C PHE A 123 10.79 -26.35 19.44
N THR A 124 9.60 -25.78 19.28
CA THR A 124 8.39 -26.10 20.04
C THR A 124 7.36 -26.71 19.08
N VAL A 125 6.39 -27.48 19.58
CA VAL A 125 5.36 -28.13 18.74
C VAL A 125 4.76 -27.16 17.72
N LYS A 126 4.37 -25.95 18.16
CA LYS A 126 3.79 -24.92 17.30
C LYS A 126 4.78 -24.39 16.24
N ARG A 127 6.00 -24.00 16.63
CA ARG A 127 6.99 -23.43 15.69
C ARG A 127 7.49 -24.47 14.69
N THR A 128 7.72 -25.70 15.14
CA THR A 128 8.12 -26.82 14.27
C THR A 128 7.05 -27.13 13.23
N GLN A 129 5.78 -27.10 13.61
CA GLN A 129 4.68 -27.35 12.67
C GLN A 129 4.57 -26.26 11.58
N ILE A 130 4.76 -24.98 11.94
CA ILE A 130 4.76 -23.89 10.96
C ILE A 130 5.98 -24.02 10.05
N LEU A 131 7.18 -24.21 10.63
CA LEU A 131 8.44 -24.35 9.90
C LEU A 131 8.37 -25.50 8.88
N LYS A 132 7.78 -26.64 9.27
CA LYS A 132 7.62 -27.81 8.40
C LYS A 132 6.90 -27.49 7.08
N GLY A 133 5.98 -26.52 7.08
CA GLY A 133 5.28 -26.10 5.85
C GLY A 133 6.19 -25.40 4.82
N TRP A 134 7.38 -24.96 5.21
CA TRP A 134 8.32 -24.22 4.36
C TRP A 134 9.62 -24.96 4.07
N VAL A 135 9.89 -26.07 4.78
CA VAL A 135 11.12 -26.84 4.65
C VAL A 135 11.06 -27.78 3.44
N THR A 136 12.22 -27.97 2.81
CA THR A 136 12.45 -28.87 1.69
C THR A 136 13.57 -29.87 2.02
N GLU A 137 13.76 -30.89 1.19
CA GLU A 137 14.82 -31.89 1.41
C GLU A 137 16.26 -31.32 1.27
N ARG A 138 16.40 -30.12 0.69
CA ARG A 138 17.68 -29.47 0.38
C ARG A 138 17.89 -28.19 1.19
N GLU A 139 17.60 -28.23 2.49
CA GLU A 139 17.91 -27.10 3.37
C GLU A 139 19.42 -26.91 3.57
N THR A 140 19.77 -25.65 3.82
CA THR A 140 21.07 -25.22 4.37
C THR A 140 20.82 -24.53 5.70
N GLU A 141 21.87 -24.33 6.51
CA GLU A 141 21.79 -23.62 7.79
C GLU A 141 21.15 -22.23 7.64
N ASN A 142 21.63 -21.44 6.68
CA ASN A 142 21.10 -20.10 6.38
C ASN A 142 19.62 -20.13 5.94
N SER A 143 19.24 -21.12 5.12
CA SER A 143 17.84 -21.27 4.68
C SER A 143 16.93 -21.59 5.87
N LEU A 144 17.37 -22.48 6.76
CA LEU A 144 16.62 -22.86 7.94
C LEU A 144 16.48 -21.68 8.91
N ASP A 145 17.57 -20.96 9.17
CA ASP A 145 17.58 -19.79 10.06
C ASP A 145 16.67 -18.68 9.56
N LYS A 146 16.65 -18.40 8.24
CA LYS A 146 15.73 -17.43 7.64
C LYS A 146 14.26 -17.83 7.81
N LYS A 147 13.95 -19.12 7.65
CA LYS A 147 12.59 -19.64 7.87
C LYS A 147 12.21 -19.59 9.36
N MET A 148 13.13 -19.92 10.26
CA MET A 148 12.92 -19.79 11.70
C MET A 148 12.65 -18.34 12.10
N LEU A 149 13.44 -17.39 11.58
CA LEU A 149 13.24 -15.95 11.75
C LEU A 149 11.82 -15.55 11.30
N ALA A 150 11.41 -15.95 10.09
CA ALA A 150 10.08 -15.67 9.57
C ALA A 150 8.96 -16.23 10.47
N VAL A 151 9.12 -17.44 11.02
CA VAL A 151 8.17 -18.02 11.98
C VAL A 151 8.07 -17.18 13.26
N VAL A 152 9.20 -16.75 13.82
CA VAL A 152 9.22 -15.97 15.07
C VAL A 152 8.59 -14.60 14.89
N VAL A 153 8.92 -13.93 13.79
CA VAL A 153 8.37 -12.62 13.44
C VAL A 153 6.88 -12.70 13.07
N GLY A 154 6.38 -13.87 12.69
CA GLY A 154 4.99 -14.06 12.27
C GLY A 154 4.74 -13.63 10.83
N ALA A 155 5.77 -13.69 9.98
CA ALA A 155 5.67 -13.35 8.56
C ALA A 155 4.82 -14.39 7.80
N SER A 156 4.10 -13.95 6.75
CA SER A 156 3.28 -14.86 5.94
C SER A 156 4.10 -15.82 5.07
N THR A 157 5.32 -15.42 4.71
CA THR A 157 6.31 -16.25 4.00
C THR A 157 7.70 -15.97 4.56
N PHE A 158 8.70 -16.75 4.12
CA PHE A 158 10.11 -16.53 4.48
C PHE A 158 10.82 -15.54 3.55
N GLU A 159 10.10 -14.80 2.70
CA GLU A 159 10.69 -13.71 1.91
C GLU A 159 11.05 -12.54 2.83
N THR A 160 12.23 -11.95 2.62
CA THR A 160 12.72 -10.82 3.44
C THR A 160 11.75 -9.65 3.46
N LYS A 161 11.05 -9.41 2.36
CA LYS A 161 9.99 -8.40 2.25
C LYS A 161 8.85 -8.66 3.24
N GLU A 162 8.36 -9.90 3.35
CA GLU A 162 7.26 -10.23 4.29
C GLU A 162 7.75 -10.24 5.74
N ILE A 163 9.00 -10.63 6.01
CA ILE A 163 9.63 -10.48 7.34
C ILE A 163 9.66 -9.01 7.74
N LEU A 164 10.12 -8.13 6.85
CA LEU A 164 10.17 -6.70 7.08
C LEU A 164 8.79 -6.09 7.29
N PHE A 165 7.80 -6.48 6.49
CA PHE A 165 6.43 -6.01 6.70
C PHE A 165 5.92 -6.38 8.09
N ALA A 166 6.04 -7.65 8.50
CA ALA A 166 5.61 -8.07 9.83
C ALA A 166 6.33 -7.31 10.97
N LEU A 167 7.63 -7.04 10.84
CA LEU A 167 8.38 -6.21 11.80
C LEU A 167 7.89 -4.76 11.81
N VAL A 168 7.64 -4.18 10.64
CA VAL A 168 7.14 -2.81 10.50
C VAL A 168 5.74 -2.65 11.11
N GLN A 169 4.86 -3.63 10.93
CA GLN A 169 3.53 -3.61 11.57
C GLN A 169 3.63 -3.57 13.09
N GLN A 170 4.49 -4.43 13.67
CA GLN A 170 4.72 -4.43 15.11
C GLN A 170 5.39 -3.13 15.57
N PHE A 171 6.31 -2.57 14.79
CA PHE A 171 6.94 -1.28 15.08
C PHE A 171 5.92 -0.14 15.15
N VAL A 172 5.03 -0.03 14.17
CA VAL A 172 4.01 1.02 14.16
C VAL A 172 2.99 0.80 15.27
N ALA A 173 2.57 -0.44 15.53
CA ALA A 173 1.68 -0.78 16.64
C ALA A 173 2.29 -0.36 18.00
N ALA A 174 3.56 -0.66 18.23
CA ALA A 174 4.28 -0.28 19.44
C ALA A 174 4.27 1.23 19.68
N ARG A 175 4.44 2.03 18.61
CA ARG A 175 4.45 3.50 18.71
C ARG A 175 3.07 4.13 18.85
N GLN A 176 2.02 3.50 18.34
CA GLN A 176 0.66 4.07 18.37
C GLN A 176 -0.19 3.61 19.56
N GLN A 177 0.01 2.38 20.04
CA GLN A 177 -0.90 1.72 20.97
C GLN A 177 -0.22 1.27 22.26
N ASP A 178 1.02 1.68 22.51
CA ASP A 178 1.84 1.20 23.65
C ASP A 178 1.93 -0.35 23.64
N ASP A 179 2.05 -0.92 22.44
CA ASP A 179 2.10 -2.36 22.22
C ASP A 179 3.54 -2.88 22.42
N SER A 180 3.71 -3.86 23.30
CA SER A 180 5.01 -4.49 23.54
C SER A 180 5.35 -5.60 22.53
N ALA A 181 4.51 -5.85 21.50
CA ALA A 181 4.71 -6.91 20.52
C ALA A 181 6.10 -6.87 19.86
N LEU A 182 6.58 -5.70 19.43
CA LEU A 182 7.91 -5.59 18.83
C LEU A 182 9.02 -5.95 19.81
N GLU A 183 8.96 -5.41 21.03
CA GLU A 183 9.96 -5.67 22.08
C GLU A 183 9.96 -7.16 22.45
N ASN A 184 8.78 -7.76 22.59
CA ASN A 184 8.62 -9.19 22.83
C ASN A 184 9.21 -10.02 21.68
N THR A 185 8.97 -9.64 20.42
CA THR A 185 9.54 -10.31 19.25
C THR A 185 11.06 -10.23 19.27
N PHE A 186 11.66 -9.05 19.49
CA PHE A 186 13.12 -8.92 19.58
C PHE A 186 13.70 -9.68 20.78
N ALA A 187 13.05 -9.65 21.95
CA ALA A 187 13.47 -10.44 23.10
C ALA A 187 13.46 -11.96 22.80
N VAL A 188 12.45 -12.43 22.06
CA VAL A 188 12.40 -13.83 21.59
C VAL A 188 13.48 -14.10 20.55
N LEU A 189 13.73 -13.20 19.59
CA LEU A 189 14.80 -13.35 18.60
C LEU A 189 16.17 -13.47 19.25
N THR A 190 16.51 -12.59 20.19
CA THR A 190 17.78 -12.63 20.94
C THR A 190 17.88 -13.91 21.77
N LYS A 191 16.81 -14.32 22.47
CA LYS A 191 16.80 -15.59 23.20
C LYS A 191 17.06 -16.81 22.31
N LEU A 192 16.70 -16.73 21.04
CA LEU A 192 16.86 -17.79 20.04
C LEU A 192 18.13 -17.61 19.17
N GLY A 193 18.89 -16.53 19.36
CA GLY A 193 20.04 -16.15 18.54
C GLY A 193 19.69 -15.87 17.06
N LEU A 194 18.46 -15.41 16.79
CA LEU A 194 17.96 -15.13 15.44
C LEU A 194 17.98 -13.63 15.10
N ASP A 195 18.31 -12.78 16.06
CA ASP A 195 18.55 -11.35 15.86
C ASP A 195 19.80 -11.09 15.00
N GLU A 196 20.90 -11.79 15.25
CA GLU A 196 22.10 -11.73 14.39
C GLU A 196 21.78 -12.15 12.95
N VAL A 197 20.96 -13.20 12.79
CA VAL A 197 20.49 -13.70 11.49
C VAL A 197 19.69 -12.63 10.75
N LEU A 198 18.78 -11.93 11.43
CA LEU A 198 18.00 -10.85 10.85
C LEU A 198 18.93 -9.77 10.27
N TRP A 199 19.88 -9.27 11.06
CA TRP A 199 20.76 -8.21 10.63
C TRP A 199 21.71 -8.65 9.52
N GLU A 200 22.17 -9.91 9.54
CA GLU A 200 22.99 -10.47 8.47
C GLU A 200 22.21 -10.60 7.15
N ILE A 201 20.96 -11.04 7.18
CA ILE A 201 20.10 -11.06 5.99
C ILE A 201 19.92 -9.65 5.42
N LEU A 202 19.65 -8.66 6.28
CA LEU A 202 19.48 -7.27 5.82
C LEU A 202 20.79 -6.67 5.31
N ARG A 203 21.93 -7.07 5.87
CA ARG A 203 23.26 -6.70 5.37
C ARG A 203 23.50 -7.26 3.96
N LEU A 204 23.20 -8.54 3.75
CA LEU A 204 23.44 -9.22 2.47
C LEU A 204 22.45 -8.79 1.38
N GLU A 205 21.16 -8.68 1.72
CA GLU A 205 20.10 -8.46 0.72
C GLU A 205 19.76 -6.98 0.48
N LEU A 206 19.88 -6.13 1.51
CA LEU A 206 19.63 -4.69 1.42
C LEU A 206 20.90 -3.83 1.53
N GLY A 207 22.06 -4.42 1.85
CA GLY A 207 23.27 -3.63 2.11
C GLY A 207 23.18 -2.78 3.39
N TYR A 208 22.29 -3.14 4.32
CA TYR A 208 22.11 -2.40 5.58
C TYR A 208 23.30 -2.67 6.51
N GLN A 209 24.01 -1.60 6.90
CA GLN A 209 25.17 -1.67 7.80
C GLN A 209 25.01 -0.60 8.89
N SER A 210 25.12 -1.03 10.14
CA SER A 210 25.08 -0.19 11.34
C SER A 210 25.87 -0.86 12.47
N GLU A 211 26.59 -0.09 13.28
CA GLU A 211 27.24 -0.59 14.51
C GLU A 211 26.22 -0.97 15.58
N SER A 212 25.07 -0.30 15.59
CA SER A 212 23.93 -0.57 16.47
C SER A 212 22.66 -0.63 15.61
N PRO A 213 22.35 -1.80 15.02
CA PRO A 213 21.22 -1.94 14.13
C PRO A 213 19.90 -1.80 14.90
N SER A 214 18.94 -1.06 14.34
CA SER A 214 17.61 -0.87 14.91
C SER A 214 16.58 -0.65 13.81
N MET A 215 15.30 -0.85 14.15
CA MET A 215 14.20 -0.61 13.20
C MET A 215 14.11 0.87 12.79
N GLU A 216 14.33 1.80 13.72
CA GLU A 216 14.35 3.24 13.44
C GLU A 216 15.44 3.59 12.43
N ASN A 217 16.66 3.08 12.65
CA ASN A 217 17.78 3.36 11.75
C ASN A 217 17.57 2.70 10.37
N LEU A 218 17.03 1.49 10.33
CA LEU A 218 16.67 0.82 9.08
C LEU A 218 15.64 1.63 8.29
N LEU A 219 14.53 2.04 8.91
CA LEU A 219 13.48 2.84 8.28
C LEU A 219 14.03 4.18 7.78
N LEU A 220 14.82 4.88 8.60
CA LEU A 220 15.51 6.11 8.18
C LEU A 220 16.32 5.88 6.91
N LYS A 221 17.15 4.82 6.85
CA LYS A 221 17.98 4.53 5.67
C LYS A 221 17.15 4.15 4.44
N LEU A 222 16.07 3.38 4.61
CA LEU A 222 15.18 3.00 3.50
C LEU A 222 14.52 4.25 2.89
N PHE A 223 13.92 5.10 3.71
CA PHE A 223 13.28 6.33 3.25
C PHE A 223 14.27 7.36 2.69
N CYS A 224 15.46 7.51 3.29
CA CYS A 224 16.50 8.38 2.75
C CYS A 224 17.02 7.87 1.41
N THR A 225 17.19 6.56 1.26
CA THR A 225 17.61 5.95 -0.01
C THR A 225 16.55 6.14 -1.10
N ASP A 226 15.27 5.96 -0.75
CA ASP A 226 14.14 6.15 -1.67
C ASP A 226 14.01 7.62 -2.11
N LEU A 227 14.09 8.56 -1.16
CA LEU A 227 14.05 9.99 -1.44
C LEU A 227 15.26 10.44 -2.27
N TRP A 228 16.46 9.97 -1.92
CA TRP A 228 17.69 10.30 -2.65
C TRP A 228 17.62 9.81 -4.10
N ALA A 229 17.08 8.61 -4.34
CA ALA A 229 17.01 8.04 -5.68
C ALA A 229 15.99 8.76 -6.60
N GLN A 230 14.90 9.30 -6.03
CA GLN A 230 13.80 9.87 -6.80
C GLN A 230 13.75 11.41 -6.76
N GLY A 231 14.39 12.04 -5.78
CA GLY A 231 14.40 13.48 -5.58
C GLY A 231 15.32 14.22 -6.55
N ASP A 232 15.31 15.54 -6.45
CA ASP A 232 16.14 16.41 -7.29
C ASP A 232 17.64 16.20 -6.99
N GLU A 233 18.39 15.80 -8.02
CA GLU A 233 19.80 15.49 -7.91
C GLU A 233 20.64 16.69 -7.44
N ALA A 234 20.21 17.92 -7.75
CA ALA A 234 20.90 19.13 -7.34
C ALA A 234 20.75 19.44 -5.83
N HIS A 235 19.76 18.84 -5.16
CA HIS A 235 19.35 19.22 -3.81
C HIS A 235 19.25 18.01 -2.84
N ARG A 236 19.88 16.87 -3.16
CA ARG A 236 19.78 15.63 -2.36
C ARG A 236 20.99 15.29 -1.50
N ASP A 237 22.04 16.10 -1.52
CA ASP A 237 23.32 15.77 -0.84
C ASP A 237 23.19 15.60 0.67
N TRP A 238 22.24 16.29 1.30
CA TRP A 238 21.95 16.20 2.74
C TRP A 238 21.54 14.79 3.19
N LEU A 239 21.03 13.95 2.28
CA LEU A 239 20.65 12.56 2.56
C LEU A 239 21.83 11.60 2.58
N SER A 240 22.97 11.97 1.99
CA SER A 240 24.03 11.02 1.60
C SER A 240 24.54 10.13 2.74
N LYS A 241 24.56 10.62 3.98
CA LYS A 241 24.99 9.85 5.17
C LYS A 241 24.03 8.70 5.54
N ASN A 242 22.76 8.83 5.16
CA ASN A 242 21.70 7.87 5.45
C ASN A 242 21.31 7.02 4.25
N VAL A 243 21.96 7.21 3.08
CA VAL A 243 21.73 6.36 1.91
C VAL A 243 22.49 5.03 2.07
N LEU A 244 21.89 3.94 1.60
CA LEU A 244 22.54 2.63 1.56
C LEU A 244 23.76 2.66 0.64
N ALA A 245 24.90 2.14 1.12
CA ALA A 245 26.19 2.34 0.47
C ALA A 245 26.34 1.59 -0.86
N THR A 246 25.77 0.38 -0.97
CA THR A 246 25.97 -0.48 -2.15
C THR A 246 24.91 -0.22 -3.22
N ALA A 247 25.29 -0.32 -4.49
CA ALA A 247 24.33 -0.18 -5.60
C ALA A 247 23.24 -1.26 -5.57
N ALA A 248 23.62 -2.51 -5.27
CA ALA A 248 22.68 -3.61 -5.11
C ALA A 248 21.70 -3.37 -3.95
N GLY A 249 22.19 -2.92 -2.79
CA GLY A 249 21.36 -2.61 -1.64
C GLY A 249 20.37 -1.48 -1.91
N ARG A 250 20.79 -0.42 -2.62
CA ARG A 250 19.90 0.64 -3.09
C ARG A 250 18.80 0.10 -4.01
N ALA A 251 19.14 -0.76 -4.97
CA ALA A 251 18.15 -1.36 -5.86
C ALA A 251 17.13 -2.22 -5.10
N SER A 252 17.58 -3.06 -4.17
CA SER A 252 16.70 -3.88 -3.32
C SER A 252 15.80 -3.01 -2.42
N SER A 253 16.34 -1.95 -1.84
CA SER A 253 15.57 -0.97 -1.04
C SER A 253 14.48 -0.29 -1.87
N LEU A 254 14.79 0.13 -3.10
CA LEU A 254 13.79 0.76 -3.99
C LEU A 254 12.70 -0.23 -4.38
N ALA A 255 13.06 -1.50 -4.64
CA ALA A 255 12.09 -2.56 -4.90
C ALA A 255 11.17 -2.80 -3.69
N PHE A 256 11.72 -2.83 -2.47
CA PHE A 256 10.95 -2.95 -1.24
C PHE A 256 10.00 -1.75 -1.05
N MET A 257 10.49 -0.52 -1.19
CA MET A 257 9.68 0.70 -1.03
C MET A 257 8.57 0.79 -2.07
N GLY A 258 8.84 0.39 -3.31
CA GLY A 258 7.83 0.26 -4.36
C GLY A 258 6.77 -0.80 -4.02
N ALA A 259 7.19 -1.98 -3.54
CA ALA A 259 6.27 -3.02 -3.10
C ALA A 259 5.41 -2.57 -1.92
N TRP A 260 5.97 -1.84 -0.96
CA TRP A 260 5.25 -1.29 0.19
C TRP A 260 4.14 -0.33 -0.25
N ARG A 261 4.46 0.65 -1.11
CA ARG A 261 3.45 1.58 -1.65
C ARG A 261 2.36 0.89 -2.47
N ASN A 262 2.69 -0.21 -3.16
CA ASN A 262 1.73 -0.94 -3.99
C ASN A 262 0.82 -1.88 -3.20
N ASP A 263 1.20 -2.28 -1.98
CA ASP A 263 0.42 -3.20 -1.17
C ASP A 263 -0.48 -2.46 -0.17
N ARG A 264 -1.79 -2.45 -0.44
CA ARG A 264 -2.78 -1.73 0.36
C ARG A 264 -2.93 -2.25 1.78
N ARG A 265 -2.49 -3.48 2.05
CA ARG A 265 -2.50 -4.06 3.40
C ARG A 265 -1.59 -3.29 4.36
N TYR A 266 -0.50 -2.71 3.83
CA TYR A 266 0.54 -2.03 4.62
C TYR A 266 0.52 -0.50 4.48
N LYS A 267 -0.61 0.05 4.01
CA LYS A 267 -0.81 1.50 3.79
C LYS A 267 -0.70 2.29 5.10
N VAL A 268 -1.26 1.78 6.19
CA VAL A 268 -1.30 2.48 7.48
C VAL A 268 0.12 2.70 7.99
N GLU A 269 0.94 1.65 7.89
CA GLU A 269 2.33 1.64 8.31
C GLU A 269 3.20 2.52 7.41
N TYR A 270 2.97 2.51 6.09
CA TYR A 270 3.67 3.42 5.18
C TYR A 270 3.36 4.87 5.52
N ASP A 271 2.08 5.22 5.64
CA ASP A 271 1.64 6.59 5.93
C ASP A 271 2.21 7.08 7.27
N TYR A 272 2.21 6.23 8.30
CA TYR A 272 2.79 6.56 9.60
C TYR A 272 4.29 6.83 9.51
N CYS A 273 5.07 5.91 8.94
CA CYS A 273 6.52 6.06 8.81
C CYS A 273 6.88 7.27 7.92
N ALA A 274 6.13 7.49 6.84
CA ALA A 274 6.32 8.64 5.97
C ALA A 274 6.02 9.95 6.71
N GLU A 275 5.00 9.99 7.56
CA GLU A 275 4.64 11.16 8.37
C GLU A 275 5.69 11.47 9.45
N ASP A 276 6.13 10.47 10.20
CA ASP A 276 7.15 10.63 11.24
C ASP A 276 8.49 11.10 10.63
N LEU A 277 8.94 10.43 9.57
CA LEU A 277 10.21 10.76 8.94
C LEU A 277 10.17 12.07 8.15
N GLN A 278 9.04 12.48 7.56
CA GLN A 278 8.97 13.81 6.92
C GLN A 278 9.09 14.95 7.93
N GLN A 279 8.60 14.78 9.17
CA GLN A 279 8.73 15.79 10.21
C GLN A 279 10.21 15.96 10.63
N THR A 280 10.94 14.84 10.67
CA THR A 280 12.37 14.83 11.00
C THR A 280 13.24 15.34 9.86
N LEU A 281 12.96 14.91 8.62
CA LEU A 281 13.80 15.20 7.45
C LEU A 281 13.45 16.52 6.75
N GLN A 282 12.26 17.08 7.03
CA GLN A 282 11.78 18.35 6.49
C GLN A 282 12.04 18.55 4.99
N PRO A 283 11.68 17.59 4.11
CA PRO A 283 12.07 17.61 2.70
C PRO A 283 11.56 18.85 1.94
N LYS A 284 10.53 19.54 2.46
CA LYS A 284 10.06 20.82 1.91
C LYS A 284 11.20 21.85 1.87
N GLU A 285 11.93 22.01 2.96
CA GLU A 285 12.98 23.02 3.09
C GLU A 285 14.11 22.81 2.07
N HIS A 286 14.43 21.55 1.80
CA HIS A 286 15.49 21.18 0.87
C HIS A 286 15.07 21.27 -0.60
N TYR A 287 13.78 21.05 -0.92
CA TYR A 287 13.28 21.02 -2.29
C TYR A 287 12.38 22.21 -2.66
N ASN A 288 12.32 23.27 -1.84
CA ASN A 288 11.48 24.44 -2.08
C ASN A 288 11.77 25.14 -3.43
N TYR A 289 13.00 25.04 -3.94
CA TYR A 289 13.42 25.64 -5.21
C TYR A 289 13.48 24.63 -6.37
N SER A 290 13.17 23.37 -6.10
CA SER A 290 13.16 22.34 -7.14
C SER A 290 11.97 22.53 -8.07
N SER A 291 12.21 22.34 -9.35
CA SER A 291 11.14 22.32 -10.34
C SER A 291 10.18 21.14 -10.08
N PRO A 292 8.85 21.34 -10.18
CA PRO A 292 7.86 20.26 -10.09
C PRO A 292 8.18 19.08 -11.01
N TYR A 293 8.75 19.37 -12.18
CA TYR A 293 9.10 18.38 -13.20
C TYR A 293 10.30 17.51 -12.80
N THR A 294 11.27 18.06 -12.06
CA THR A 294 12.42 17.29 -11.55
C THR A 294 11.98 16.32 -10.45
N LEU A 295 10.97 16.69 -9.67
CA LEU A 295 10.39 15.86 -8.61
C LEU A 295 9.30 14.89 -9.10
N ALA A 296 9.03 14.83 -10.42
CA ALA A 296 7.91 14.07 -10.99
C ALA A 296 7.83 12.62 -10.50
N LYS A 297 8.99 11.96 -10.39
CA LYS A 297 9.11 10.56 -9.99
C LYS A 297 9.01 10.34 -8.48
N CYS A 298 9.27 11.38 -7.68
CA CYS A 298 9.41 11.29 -6.23
C CYS A 298 8.06 11.14 -5.52
N GLU A 299 7.81 9.97 -4.94
CA GLU A 299 6.56 9.67 -4.21
C GLU A 299 6.79 9.29 -2.74
N THR A 300 8.03 9.44 -2.25
CA THR A 300 8.44 9.02 -0.89
C THR A 300 7.60 9.66 0.20
N PHE A 301 7.42 10.99 0.16
CA PHE A 301 6.71 11.76 1.20
C PHE A 301 5.57 12.58 0.63
N GLU A 302 4.50 12.73 1.43
CA GLU A 302 3.38 13.61 1.10
C GLU A 302 3.83 15.07 0.93
N ALA A 303 4.81 15.51 1.71
CA ALA A 303 5.45 16.81 1.55
C ALA A 303 5.88 17.11 0.11
N ILE A 304 6.38 16.11 -0.63
CA ILE A 304 6.79 16.26 -2.03
C ILE A 304 5.57 16.44 -2.93
N GLU A 305 4.49 15.68 -2.71
CA GLU A 305 3.23 15.87 -3.44
C GLU A 305 2.74 17.31 -3.33
N GLN A 306 2.77 17.85 -2.10
CA GLN A 306 2.37 19.23 -1.84
C GLN A 306 3.31 20.27 -2.47
N LEU A 307 4.61 20.01 -2.54
CA LEU A 307 5.57 20.90 -3.23
C LEU A 307 5.30 20.97 -4.73
N ILE A 308 5.10 19.82 -5.38
CA ILE A 308 4.80 19.76 -6.82
C ILE A 308 3.49 20.52 -7.10
N ILE A 309 2.45 20.31 -6.28
CA ILE A 309 1.18 21.03 -6.40
C ILE A 309 1.38 22.54 -6.28
N ARG A 310 2.09 23.02 -5.26
CA ARG A 310 2.34 24.46 -5.07
C ARG A 310 3.11 25.04 -6.24
N GLY A 311 4.18 24.37 -6.70
CA GLY A 311 4.96 24.84 -7.84
C GLY A 311 4.14 24.93 -9.13
N LEU A 312 3.22 23.98 -9.36
CA LEU A 312 2.31 24.05 -10.51
C LEU A 312 1.22 25.12 -10.37
N VAL A 313 0.72 25.36 -9.15
CA VAL A 313 -0.19 26.49 -8.88
C VAL A 313 0.50 27.82 -9.22
N THR A 314 1.72 28.03 -8.73
CA THR A 314 2.52 29.23 -9.05
C THR A 314 2.77 29.33 -10.56
N GLN A 315 3.16 28.23 -11.21
CA GLN A 315 3.39 28.21 -12.66
C GLN A 315 2.14 28.59 -13.46
N LEU A 316 0.95 28.13 -13.06
CA LEU A 316 -0.31 28.50 -13.71
C LEU A 316 -0.67 29.97 -13.53
N GLN A 317 -0.24 30.61 -12.44
CA GLN A 317 -0.51 32.03 -12.20
C GLN A 317 0.48 32.93 -12.95
N GLU A 318 1.76 32.58 -12.93
CA GLU A 318 2.85 33.45 -13.40
C GLU A 318 3.25 33.19 -14.86
N GLU A 319 3.15 31.94 -15.33
CA GLU A 319 3.73 31.50 -16.60
C GLU A 319 2.69 30.88 -17.55
N SER A 320 1.39 31.11 -17.33
CA SER A 320 0.33 30.43 -18.12
C SER A 320 0.47 30.59 -19.64
N THR A 321 1.02 31.71 -20.12
CA THR A 321 1.22 31.99 -21.56
C THR A 321 2.42 31.27 -22.16
N THR A 322 3.42 30.93 -21.36
CA THR A 322 4.68 30.28 -21.76
C THR A 322 4.79 28.82 -21.30
N LEU A 323 3.76 28.31 -20.61
CA LEU A 323 3.69 26.96 -20.09
C LEU A 323 3.90 25.89 -21.18
N ASP A 324 4.86 24.99 -20.96
CA ASP A 324 4.94 23.74 -21.71
C ASP A 324 3.76 22.82 -21.32
N ARG A 325 2.73 22.84 -22.15
CA ARG A 325 1.48 22.13 -21.90
C ARG A 325 1.61 20.62 -21.96
N ASP A 326 2.54 20.09 -22.73
CA ASP A 326 2.68 18.65 -22.88
C ASP A 326 3.45 18.07 -21.70
N ALA A 327 4.51 18.75 -21.25
CA ALA A 327 5.18 18.43 -20.00
C ALA A 327 4.21 18.53 -18.80
N PHE A 328 3.41 19.60 -18.73
CA PHE A 328 2.42 19.78 -17.67
C PHE A 328 1.39 18.65 -17.63
N LYS A 329 0.79 18.29 -18.78
CA LYS A 329 -0.19 17.20 -18.85
C LYS A 329 0.42 15.86 -18.47
N ALA A 330 1.65 15.58 -18.92
CA ALA A 330 2.36 14.37 -18.57
C ALA A 330 2.56 14.28 -17.05
N LEU A 331 3.05 15.35 -16.42
CA LEU A 331 3.26 15.42 -14.97
C LEU A 331 1.94 15.22 -14.20
N VAL A 332 0.89 15.97 -14.52
CA VAL A 332 -0.42 15.85 -13.85
C VAL A 332 -1.00 14.43 -14.02
N SER A 333 -0.86 13.83 -15.20
CA SER A 333 -1.30 12.46 -15.45
C SER A 333 -0.52 11.44 -14.64
N GLU A 334 0.80 11.55 -14.58
CA GLU A 334 1.66 10.68 -13.78
C GLU A 334 1.32 10.78 -12.29
N ARG A 335 1.27 11.99 -11.74
CA ARG A 335 0.95 12.21 -10.30
C ARG A 335 -0.44 11.72 -9.90
N SER A 336 -1.42 11.83 -10.78
CA SER A 336 -2.78 11.29 -10.54
C SER A 336 -2.79 9.77 -10.31
N ALA A 337 -1.81 9.05 -10.83
CA ALA A 337 -1.70 7.59 -10.72
C ALA A 337 -0.77 7.12 -9.58
N LYS A 338 -0.08 8.04 -8.90
CA LYS A 338 0.93 7.74 -7.86
C LYS A 338 0.31 7.45 -6.50
N TYR A 339 1.13 6.93 -5.58
CA TYR A 339 0.69 6.45 -4.26
C TYR A 339 -0.30 7.38 -3.57
N TRP A 340 0.07 8.66 -3.33
CA TRP A 340 -0.74 9.62 -2.57
C TRP A 340 -2.10 9.89 -3.24
N SER A 341 -2.14 10.07 -4.56
CA SER A 341 -3.41 10.24 -5.30
C SER A 341 -4.32 9.02 -5.23
N GLN A 342 -3.72 7.83 -5.17
CA GLN A 342 -4.47 6.57 -5.11
C GLN A 342 -4.92 6.20 -3.70
N THR A 343 -4.24 6.70 -2.66
CA THR A 343 -4.55 6.42 -1.25
C THR A 343 -5.40 7.50 -0.59
N ARG A 344 -5.38 8.71 -1.14
CA ARG A 344 -6.03 9.91 -0.60
C ARG A 344 -6.81 10.63 -1.71
N PRO A 345 -8.14 10.45 -1.78
CA PRO A 345 -8.98 10.99 -2.86
C PRO A 345 -8.86 12.51 -3.06
N GLU A 346 -8.53 13.26 -2.00
CA GLU A 346 -8.26 14.70 -2.09
C GLU A 346 -7.17 15.04 -3.11
N TYR A 347 -6.07 14.29 -3.19
CA TYR A 347 -4.98 14.59 -4.13
C TYR A 347 -5.41 14.35 -5.57
N LEU A 348 -6.16 13.27 -5.83
CA LEU A 348 -6.73 13.06 -7.17
C LEU A 348 -7.69 14.21 -7.55
N SER A 349 -8.47 14.71 -6.60
CA SER A 349 -9.34 15.87 -6.80
C SER A 349 -8.52 17.13 -7.12
N ILE A 350 -7.45 17.39 -6.37
CA ILE A 350 -6.53 18.51 -6.62
C ILE A 350 -5.93 18.44 -8.03
N TRP A 351 -5.43 17.27 -8.44
CA TRP A 351 -4.86 17.09 -9.77
C TRP A 351 -5.87 17.32 -10.89
N ASN A 352 -7.13 16.89 -10.69
CA ASN A 352 -8.20 17.16 -11.63
C ASN A 352 -8.58 18.64 -11.69
N ALA A 353 -8.59 19.36 -10.56
CA ALA A 353 -8.81 20.80 -10.51
C ALA A 353 -7.71 21.54 -11.27
N ILE A 354 -6.43 21.27 -10.97
CA ILE A 354 -5.26 21.85 -11.65
C ILE A 354 -5.34 21.64 -13.18
N ARG A 355 -5.78 20.46 -13.62
CA ARG A 355 -6.02 20.18 -15.05
C ARG A 355 -7.08 21.09 -15.67
N GLN A 356 -8.16 21.39 -14.95
CA GLN A 356 -9.20 22.30 -15.48
C GLN A 356 -8.76 23.76 -15.46
N ALA A 357 -8.00 24.17 -14.44
CA ALA A 357 -7.41 25.50 -14.36
C ALA A 357 -6.50 25.76 -15.57
N GLU A 358 -5.59 24.83 -15.90
CA GLU A 358 -4.76 24.92 -17.10
C GLU A 358 -5.60 25.07 -18.38
N ARG A 359 -6.67 24.29 -18.53
CA ARG A 359 -7.53 24.38 -19.71
C ARG A 359 -8.23 25.73 -19.83
N LEU A 360 -8.70 26.29 -18.71
CA LEU A 360 -9.33 27.61 -18.67
C LEU A 360 -8.32 28.70 -19.05
N LEU A 361 -7.10 28.62 -18.52
CA LEU A 361 -6.03 29.56 -18.84
C LEU A 361 -5.58 29.44 -20.29
N ASN A 362 -5.50 28.23 -20.84
CA ASN A 362 -5.22 28.04 -22.25
C ASN A 362 -6.31 28.65 -23.15
N LEU A 363 -7.57 28.54 -22.75
CA LEU A 363 -8.67 29.23 -23.44
C LEU A 363 -8.47 30.75 -23.39
N ARG A 364 -8.17 31.31 -22.21
CA ARG A 364 -7.86 32.74 -22.06
C ARG A 364 -6.74 33.19 -23.00
N ASN A 365 -5.68 32.41 -23.11
CA ASN A 365 -4.52 32.74 -23.95
C ASN A 365 -4.80 32.70 -25.44
N ARG A 366 -5.90 32.07 -25.88
CA ARG A 366 -6.35 32.10 -27.28
C ARG A 366 -7.29 33.27 -27.60
N TYR A 367 -7.84 33.92 -26.56
CA TYR A 367 -8.76 35.04 -26.67
C TYR A 367 -8.20 36.26 -25.93
N THR A 368 -6.92 36.58 -26.11
CA THR A 368 -6.26 37.70 -25.40
C THR A 368 -6.95 39.04 -25.64
N ASP A 369 -7.45 39.26 -26.86
CA ASP A 369 -8.12 40.49 -27.28
C ASP A 369 -9.64 40.48 -27.01
N GLY A 370 -10.12 39.52 -26.22
CA GLY A 370 -11.53 39.30 -25.95
C GLY A 370 -12.28 38.64 -27.13
N PHE A 371 -13.59 38.84 -27.18
CA PHE A 371 -14.48 38.18 -28.14
C PHE A 371 -14.91 39.14 -29.26
N ASN A 372 -14.15 39.15 -30.35
CA ASN A 372 -14.42 39.97 -31.53
C ASN A 372 -14.79 39.07 -32.72
N PHE A 373 -16.06 39.13 -33.13
CA PHE A 373 -16.60 38.35 -34.25
C PHE A 373 -17.27 39.27 -35.28
N PRO A 374 -17.35 38.87 -36.55
CA PRO A 374 -17.88 39.72 -37.62
C PRO A 374 -19.39 39.93 -37.51
N ASP A 375 -20.12 38.93 -37.02
CA ASP A 375 -21.57 38.96 -36.90
C ASP A 375 -22.07 38.03 -35.79
N THR A 376 -23.35 38.18 -35.42
CA THR A 376 -24.00 37.36 -34.37
C THR A 376 -24.03 35.86 -34.70
N GLY A 377 -24.09 35.49 -35.98
CA GLY A 377 -24.07 34.08 -36.41
C GLY A 377 -22.70 33.44 -36.22
N ALA A 378 -21.63 34.15 -36.57
CA ALA A 378 -20.26 33.73 -36.34
C ALA A 378 -19.95 33.62 -34.83
N PHE A 379 -20.40 34.59 -34.02
CA PHE A 379 -20.18 34.55 -32.58
C PHE A 379 -20.94 33.39 -31.92
N TRP A 380 -22.20 33.19 -32.29
CA TRP A 380 -22.98 32.05 -31.85
C TRP A 380 -22.30 30.71 -32.11
N LYS A 381 -21.80 30.54 -33.35
CA LYS A 381 -21.11 29.33 -33.76
C LYS A 381 -19.82 29.14 -32.95
N ALA A 382 -19.03 30.20 -32.78
CA ALA A 382 -17.83 30.15 -31.94
C ALA A 382 -18.15 29.77 -30.49
N TYR A 383 -19.26 30.26 -29.94
CA TYR A 383 -19.73 29.85 -28.63
C TYR A 383 -20.09 28.38 -28.57
N CYS A 384 -20.83 27.89 -29.57
CA CYS A 384 -21.25 26.50 -29.64
C CYS A 384 -20.08 25.51 -29.83
N ASP A 385 -19.05 25.94 -30.55
CA ASP A 385 -17.90 25.12 -30.93
C ASP A 385 -16.83 25.10 -29.83
N GLU A 386 -16.57 26.24 -29.18
CA GLU A 386 -15.44 26.37 -28.26
C GLU A 386 -15.69 27.23 -27.02
N ILE A 387 -16.30 28.42 -27.13
CA ILE A 387 -16.28 29.37 -26.00
C ILE A 387 -17.06 28.84 -24.78
N TYR A 388 -18.06 27.97 -24.98
CA TYR A 388 -18.72 27.25 -23.87
C TYR A 388 -17.75 26.48 -22.97
N ARG A 389 -16.54 26.15 -23.45
CA ARG A 389 -15.53 25.43 -22.67
C ARG A 389 -15.02 26.25 -21.50
N PHE A 390 -15.10 27.59 -21.54
CA PHE A 390 -14.80 28.43 -20.36
C PHE A 390 -15.75 28.10 -19.21
N ASP A 391 -17.07 28.05 -19.47
CA ASP A 391 -18.08 27.63 -18.50
C ASP A 391 -17.84 26.19 -18.02
N GLN A 392 -17.49 25.30 -18.95
CA GLN A 392 -17.23 23.89 -18.65
C GLN A 392 -16.05 23.70 -17.70
N THR A 393 -14.90 24.32 -18.01
CA THR A 393 -13.67 24.15 -17.24
C THR A 393 -13.79 24.85 -15.89
N TYR A 394 -14.43 26.02 -15.82
CA TYR A 394 -14.72 26.70 -14.55
C TYR A 394 -15.62 25.85 -13.63
N ARG A 395 -16.72 25.29 -14.16
CA ARG A 395 -17.61 24.42 -13.37
C ARG A 395 -16.88 23.18 -12.86
N LEU A 396 -16.13 22.51 -13.74
CA LEU A 396 -15.38 21.30 -13.38
C LEU A 396 -14.25 21.61 -12.38
N PHE A 397 -13.56 22.75 -12.52
CA PHE A 397 -12.58 23.20 -11.53
C PHE A 397 -13.20 23.28 -10.14
N ASN A 398 -14.32 24.00 -10.00
CA ASN A 398 -15.03 24.14 -8.74
C ASN A 398 -15.54 22.79 -8.19
N GLU A 399 -16.05 21.91 -9.07
CA GLU A 399 -16.50 20.56 -8.70
C GLU A 399 -15.36 19.74 -8.08
N TYR A 400 -14.16 19.80 -8.65
CA TYR A 400 -12.98 19.12 -8.13
C TYR A 400 -12.32 19.83 -6.94
N ALA A 401 -12.46 21.15 -6.81
CA ALA A 401 -11.94 21.91 -5.68
C ALA A 401 -12.81 21.75 -4.41
N ALA A 402 -14.12 21.54 -4.57
CA ALA A 402 -15.07 21.52 -3.46
C ALA A 402 -14.74 20.51 -2.33
N PRO A 403 -14.35 19.25 -2.61
CA PRO A 403 -13.94 18.30 -1.56
C PRO A 403 -12.72 18.76 -0.76
N VAL A 404 -11.83 19.52 -1.39
CA VAL A 404 -10.56 20.00 -0.80
C VAL A 404 -10.83 21.16 0.16
N HIS A 405 -11.68 22.11 -0.24
CA HIS A 405 -12.09 23.25 0.58
C HIS A 405 -12.81 22.81 1.86
N SER A 406 -13.66 21.78 1.76
CA SER A 406 -14.40 21.24 2.92
C SER A 406 -13.51 20.68 4.04
N LYS A 407 -12.25 20.35 3.73
CA LYS A 407 -11.26 19.82 4.68
C LYS A 407 -10.25 20.87 5.19
N GLY A 408 -10.43 22.16 4.83
CA GLY A 408 -9.55 23.25 5.27
C GLY A 408 -8.17 23.29 4.60
N ALA A 409 -7.97 22.55 3.51
CA ALA A 409 -6.70 22.55 2.79
C ALA A 409 -6.57 23.81 1.91
N MET A 410 -5.70 24.74 2.31
CA MET A 410 -5.46 26.01 1.59
C MET A 410 -4.60 25.88 0.33
N ILE A 411 -4.24 24.66 -0.08
CA ILE A 411 -3.23 24.44 -1.13
C ILE A 411 -3.67 24.93 -2.53
N LEU A 412 -4.98 25.07 -2.77
CA LEU A 412 -5.56 25.62 -3.99
C LEU A 412 -6.09 27.05 -3.86
N HIS A 413 -6.02 27.66 -2.66
CA HIS A 413 -6.73 28.91 -2.37
C HIS A 413 -6.36 30.07 -3.31
N GLU A 414 -5.07 30.25 -3.59
CA GLU A 414 -4.64 31.29 -4.52
C GLU A 414 -5.03 30.99 -5.97
N LEU A 415 -5.04 29.70 -6.36
CA LEU A 415 -5.51 29.31 -7.69
C LEU A 415 -7.02 29.54 -7.83
N ASP A 416 -7.80 29.25 -6.79
CA ASP A 416 -9.24 29.45 -6.74
C ASP A 416 -9.62 30.92 -6.99
N LYS A 417 -8.99 31.85 -6.24
CA LYS A 417 -9.16 33.29 -6.47
C LYS A 417 -8.82 33.71 -7.89
N PHE A 418 -7.71 33.22 -8.41
CA PHE A 418 -7.24 33.56 -9.75
C PHE A 418 -8.21 33.07 -10.84
N ILE A 419 -8.75 31.86 -10.67
CA ILE A 419 -9.74 31.28 -11.57
C ILE A 419 -11.08 32.03 -11.48
N GLU A 420 -11.51 32.39 -10.27
CA GLU A 420 -12.72 33.18 -10.04
C GLU A 420 -12.61 34.57 -10.67
N GLU A 421 -11.49 35.27 -10.48
CA GLU A 421 -11.24 36.57 -11.09
C GLU A 421 -11.24 36.48 -12.63
N LEU A 422 -10.58 35.47 -13.20
CA LEU A 422 -10.57 35.26 -14.64
C LEU A 422 -11.99 35.01 -15.17
N TYR A 423 -12.77 34.18 -14.49
CA TYR A 423 -14.11 33.81 -14.94
C TYR A 423 -15.09 34.98 -14.78
N SER A 424 -15.22 35.51 -13.57
CA SER A 424 -16.23 36.51 -13.22
C SER A 424 -15.90 37.90 -13.74
N ASN A 425 -14.64 38.35 -13.60
CA ASN A 425 -14.27 39.73 -13.95
C ASN A 425 -13.86 39.89 -15.41
N TRP A 426 -13.30 38.85 -16.03
CA TRP A 426 -12.90 38.92 -17.44
C TRP A 426 -13.82 38.16 -18.37
N TYR A 427 -14.00 36.84 -18.21
CA TYR A 427 -14.71 36.03 -19.20
C TYR A 427 -16.16 36.49 -19.37
N LEU A 428 -16.92 36.60 -18.27
CA LEU A 428 -18.32 37.05 -18.33
C LEU A 428 -18.44 38.49 -18.85
N ALA A 429 -17.50 39.36 -18.48
CA ALA A 429 -17.50 40.77 -18.90
C ALA A 429 -17.22 40.92 -20.40
N GLU A 430 -16.17 40.27 -20.92
CA GLU A 430 -15.83 40.30 -22.34
C GLU A 430 -16.90 39.60 -23.18
N LEU A 431 -17.44 38.47 -22.70
CA LEU A 431 -18.51 37.75 -23.40
C LEU A 431 -19.73 38.64 -23.55
N SER A 432 -20.14 39.32 -22.47
CA SER A 432 -21.28 40.26 -22.49
C SER A 432 -21.02 41.44 -23.41
N ARG A 433 -19.81 42.01 -23.36
CA ARG A 433 -19.43 43.16 -24.21
C ARG A 433 -19.46 42.80 -25.69
N GLY A 434 -18.89 41.65 -26.07
CA GLY A 434 -18.90 41.16 -27.45
C GLY A 434 -20.33 40.98 -27.97
N TRP A 435 -21.22 40.42 -27.14
CA TRP A 435 -22.61 40.16 -27.54
C TRP A 435 -23.38 41.45 -27.70
N ASN A 436 -23.33 42.35 -26.71
CA ASN A 436 -24.04 43.63 -26.75
C ASN A 436 -23.65 44.46 -27.98
N LYS A 437 -22.35 44.53 -28.29
CA LYS A 437 -21.82 45.24 -29.46
C LYS A 437 -22.44 44.74 -30.77
N LEU A 438 -22.52 43.43 -30.96
CA LEU A 438 -23.08 42.83 -32.19
C LEU A 438 -24.60 42.90 -32.24
N LEU A 439 -25.28 42.69 -31.11
CA LEU A 439 -26.74 42.79 -31.01
C LEU A 439 -27.23 44.20 -31.34
N GLU A 440 -26.53 45.22 -30.85
CA GLU A 440 -26.78 46.63 -31.17
C GLU A 440 -26.48 46.94 -32.64
N ALA A 441 -25.29 46.56 -33.13
CA ALA A 441 -24.88 46.82 -34.52
C ALA A 441 -25.82 46.20 -35.56
N GLU A 442 -26.42 45.05 -35.24
CA GLU A 442 -27.34 44.34 -36.13
C GLU A 442 -28.83 44.57 -35.81
N ASN A 443 -29.18 45.47 -34.88
CA ASN A 443 -30.56 45.74 -34.46
C ASN A 443 -31.36 44.46 -34.12
N ARG A 444 -30.73 43.52 -33.42
CA ARG A 444 -31.34 42.21 -33.11
C ARG A 444 -32.44 42.29 -32.06
N MET A 445 -32.49 43.37 -31.28
CA MET A 445 -33.57 43.62 -30.33
C MET A 445 -34.91 43.89 -31.03
N GLN A 446 -34.88 44.43 -32.25
CA GLN A 446 -36.07 44.68 -33.07
C GLN A 446 -36.44 43.45 -33.91
N ALA A 447 -35.44 42.72 -34.40
CA ALA A 447 -35.63 41.51 -35.19
C ALA A 447 -34.71 40.38 -34.69
N TRP A 448 -35.27 39.54 -33.82
CA TRP A 448 -34.53 38.48 -33.16
C TRP A 448 -34.32 37.27 -34.07
N GLN A 449 -33.27 37.33 -34.88
CA GLN A 449 -32.84 36.29 -35.81
C GLN A 449 -31.35 36.41 -36.05
N PHE A 450 -30.60 35.30 -35.99
CA PHE A 450 -29.17 35.28 -36.31
C PHE A 450 -28.94 34.56 -37.64
N SER A 451 -27.92 35.00 -38.38
CA SER A 451 -27.60 34.43 -39.69
C SER A 451 -27.26 32.94 -39.56
N GLY A 452 -27.89 32.10 -40.38
CA GLY A 452 -27.63 30.66 -40.42
C GLY A 452 -28.11 29.85 -39.20
N ILE A 453 -28.83 30.47 -38.26
CA ILE A 453 -29.27 29.80 -37.02
C ILE A 453 -30.80 29.66 -37.03
N PRO A 454 -31.33 28.42 -36.96
CA PRO A 454 -32.75 28.18 -36.86
C PRO A 454 -33.36 28.83 -35.63
N LEU A 455 -34.53 29.42 -35.77
CA LEU A 455 -35.27 29.96 -34.65
C LEU A 455 -35.89 28.82 -33.84
N GLN A 456 -35.81 28.89 -32.52
CA GLN A 456 -36.39 27.89 -31.62
C GLN A 456 -37.89 27.66 -31.89
N ARG A 457 -38.65 28.71 -32.21
CA ARG A 457 -40.08 28.59 -32.58
C ARG A 457 -40.33 27.71 -33.81
N ASN A 458 -39.32 27.51 -34.66
CA ASN A 458 -39.41 26.62 -35.81
C ASN A 458 -39.02 25.17 -35.47
N PHE A 459 -38.48 24.89 -34.28
CA PHE A 459 -37.96 23.58 -33.89
C PHE A 459 -38.95 22.45 -34.18
N TYR A 460 -40.21 22.59 -33.76
CA TYR A 460 -41.24 21.58 -34.01
C TYR A 460 -41.42 21.33 -35.52
N LYS A 461 -41.57 22.39 -36.30
CA LYS A 461 -41.79 22.30 -37.75
C LYS A 461 -40.59 21.67 -38.47
N GLU A 462 -39.38 22.06 -38.09
CA GLU A 462 -38.15 21.69 -38.80
C GLU A 462 -37.52 20.38 -38.34
N ASN A 463 -37.68 19.99 -37.08
CA ASN A 463 -36.99 18.82 -36.49
C ASN A 463 -37.94 17.73 -36.01
N VAL A 464 -39.17 18.07 -35.57
CA VAL A 464 -40.12 17.06 -35.03
C VAL A 464 -41.10 16.60 -36.11
N LYS A 465 -41.83 17.54 -36.72
CA LYS A 465 -42.85 17.26 -37.74
C LYS A 465 -42.26 16.49 -38.93
N ARG A 466 -41.07 16.90 -39.40
CA ARG A 466 -40.39 16.26 -40.54
C ARG A 466 -40.07 14.78 -40.34
N GLN A 467 -39.85 14.34 -39.11
CA GLN A 467 -39.55 12.93 -38.84
C GLN A 467 -40.74 12.03 -39.19
N PHE A 468 -41.97 12.55 -39.07
CA PHE A 468 -43.21 11.87 -39.42
C PHE A 468 -43.55 11.93 -40.92
N ASP A 469 -42.78 12.66 -41.74
CA ASP A 469 -42.95 12.67 -43.19
C ASP A 469 -42.51 11.32 -43.82
N THR A 470 -41.83 10.47 -43.04
CA THR A 470 -41.42 9.11 -43.43
C THR A 470 -42.30 8.08 -42.72
N SER A 471 -42.81 7.07 -43.44
CA SER A 471 -43.72 6.05 -42.89
C SER A 471 -43.12 5.11 -41.83
N GLN A 472 -41.82 5.23 -41.56
CA GLN A 472 -41.08 4.37 -40.63
C GLN A 472 -41.05 4.91 -39.18
N VAL A 473 -41.20 6.21 -38.96
CA VAL A 473 -41.11 6.81 -37.61
C VAL A 473 -42.51 7.00 -37.03
N LYS A 474 -42.84 6.23 -35.98
CA LYS A 474 -44.16 6.28 -35.33
C LYS A 474 -44.22 7.17 -34.09
N ARG A 475 -43.09 7.43 -33.44
CA ARG A 475 -43.00 8.21 -32.19
C ARG A 475 -41.66 8.96 -32.13
N VAL A 476 -41.70 10.19 -31.65
CA VAL A 476 -40.52 11.02 -31.38
C VAL A 476 -40.63 11.53 -29.94
N PHE A 477 -39.57 11.33 -29.15
CA PHE A 477 -39.47 11.88 -27.80
C PHE A 477 -38.61 13.13 -27.83
N VAL A 478 -39.10 14.23 -27.27
CA VAL A 478 -38.36 15.49 -27.15
C VAL A 478 -38.13 15.78 -25.68
N LEU A 479 -36.86 15.94 -25.30
CA LEU A 479 -36.45 16.39 -23.98
C LEU A 479 -36.06 17.86 -24.09
N ILE A 480 -36.83 18.74 -23.45
CA ILE A 480 -36.50 20.16 -23.33
C ILE A 480 -36.10 20.40 -21.90
N SER A 481 -34.89 20.94 -21.70
CA SER A 481 -34.44 21.39 -20.39
C SER A 481 -34.07 22.87 -20.48
N ASP A 482 -34.65 23.65 -19.58
CA ASP A 482 -34.28 25.04 -19.31
C ASP A 482 -33.28 25.17 -18.15
N ALA A 483 -33.11 24.10 -17.39
CA ALA A 483 -32.22 24.02 -16.22
C ALA A 483 -30.75 23.71 -16.58
N LEU A 484 -30.48 23.21 -17.80
CA LEU A 484 -29.11 22.92 -18.23
C LEU A 484 -28.49 24.11 -18.95
N ARG A 485 -27.39 24.63 -18.39
CA ARG A 485 -26.49 25.50 -19.13
C ARG A 485 -25.88 24.74 -20.33
N TYR A 486 -25.51 25.47 -21.38
CA TYR A 486 -25.17 24.89 -22.68
C TYR A 486 -24.01 23.88 -22.62
N GLU A 487 -22.97 24.17 -21.83
CA GLU A 487 -21.82 23.29 -21.61
C GLU A 487 -22.19 21.95 -20.98
N VAL A 488 -23.20 21.94 -20.11
CA VAL A 488 -23.72 20.71 -19.49
C VAL A 488 -24.48 19.89 -20.51
N ALA A 489 -25.34 20.54 -21.30
CA ALA A 489 -26.06 19.90 -22.39
C ALA A 489 -25.11 19.33 -23.45
N LYS A 490 -24.05 20.05 -23.81
CA LYS A 490 -23.02 19.60 -24.77
C LYS A 490 -22.27 18.38 -24.27
N SER A 491 -21.92 18.36 -22.98
CA SER A 491 -21.27 17.21 -22.33
C SER A 491 -22.17 15.97 -22.36
N TRP A 492 -23.47 16.15 -22.06
CA TRP A 492 -24.45 15.07 -22.07
C TRP A 492 -24.72 14.52 -23.47
N ALA A 493 -24.84 15.41 -24.47
CA ALA A 493 -25.01 15.01 -25.86
C ALA A 493 -23.86 14.09 -26.33
N GLY A 494 -22.60 14.45 -26.04
CA GLY A 494 -21.44 13.62 -26.37
C GLY A 494 -21.49 12.20 -25.77
N ILE A 495 -21.98 12.06 -24.53
CA ILE A 495 -22.13 10.77 -23.84
C ILE A 495 -23.27 9.94 -24.47
N SER A 496 -24.37 10.58 -24.85
CA SER A 496 -25.55 9.91 -25.42
C SER A 496 -25.35 9.39 -26.86
N THR A 497 -24.57 10.11 -27.68
CA THR A 497 -24.24 9.72 -29.06
C THR A 497 -23.31 8.49 -29.09
N MET A 498 -22.49 8.28 -28.06
CA MET A 498 -21.70 7.04 -27.90
C MET A 498 -22.55 5.81 -27.56
N ARG A 499 -23.81 6.00 -27.13
CA ARG A 499 -24.71 4.92 -26.66
C ARG A 499 -25.91 4.65 -27.57
N SER A 500 -26.13 5.44 -28.62
CA SER A 500 -27.28 5.26 -29.53
C SER A 500 -27.03 5.82 -30.93
N THR A 501 -27.58 5.14 -31.95
CA THR A 501 -27.60 5.62 -33.34
C THR A 501 -28.65 6.73 -33.45
N SER A 502 -28.19 7.95 -33.75
CA SER A 502 -28.96 9.20 -33.95
C SER A 502 -29.41 9.96 -32.68
N VAL A 503 -28.50 10.78 -32.13
CA VAL A 503 -28.84 11.92 -31.28
C VAL A 503 -28.54 13.20 -32.06
N GLN A 504 -29.57 14.00 -32.37
CA GLN A 504 -29.40 15.36 -32.89
C GLN A 504 -29.47 16.34 -31.71
N SER A 505 -28.34 16.96 -31.36
CA SER A 505 -28.30 18.06 -30.41
C SER A 505 -28.68 19.37 -31.10
N CYS A 506 -29.77 20.03 -30.67
CA CYS A 506 -30.05 21.39 -31.10
C CYS A 506 -29.30 22.41 -30.21
N ALA A 507 -28.80 23.47 -30.85
CA ALA A 507 -28.03 24.56 -30.27
C ALA A 507 -28.83 25.37 -29.22
N PRO A 508 -28.19 26.24 -28.40
CA PRO A 508 -28.87 26.93 -27.30
C PRO A 508 -29.91 27.94 -27.77
N ARG A 509 -30.53 28.66 -26.84
CA ARG A 509 -31.58 29.66 -27.10
C ARG A 509 -30.98 30.99 -27.51
N PRO A 510 -31.49 31.62 -28.56
CA PRO A 510 -31.49 33.05 -28.62
C PRO A 510 -32.86 33.45 -28.02
N GLU A 511 -32.92 33.79 -26.74
CA GLU A 511 -34.07 34.48 -26.13
C GLU A 511 -33.54 35.55 -25.18
N CYS A 512 -34.06 36.77 -25.31
CA CYS A 512 -33.75 37.88 -24.44
C CYS A 512 -34.63 37.80 -23.18
N SER A 513 -34.11 37.23 -22.10
CA SER A 513 -34.50 37.61 -20.73
C SER A 513 -33.49 37.09 -19.71
N LYS A 514 -32.74 38.02 -19.11
CA LYS A 514 -31.84 37.88 -17.94
C LYS A 514 -30.50 37.16 -18.15
N LEU A 515 -29.58 37.84 -18.83
CA LEU A 515 -28.14 37.71 -18.58
C LEU A 515 -27.74 38.65 -17.42
N TYR A 516 -28.04 38.26 -16.18
CA TYR A 516 -27.40 38.80 -14.96
C TYR A 516 -27.49 37.74 -13.85
N PRO A 517 -26.40 37.38 -13.17
CA PRO A 517 -26.44 36.60 -11.95
C PRO A 517 -26.60 37.57 -10.77
N THR A 518 -27.80 37.68 -10.22
CA THR A 518 -27.96 38.09 -8.82
C THR A 518 -28.65 36.96 -8.09
N GLY A 519 -27.85 36.24 -7.30
CA GLY A 519 -28.40 35.38 -6.27
C GLY A 519 -29.14 36.24 -5.27
N HIS A 520 -30.41 35.97 -5.05
CA HIS A 520 -31.05 36.00 -3.73
C HIS A 520 -32.37 35.23 -3.86
N GLY A 521 -32.50 34.20 -3.04
CA GLY A 521 -33.71 33.42 -2.92
C GLY A 521 -34.87 34.29 -2.45
N SER A 522 -36.02 34.12 -3.08
CA SER A 522 -37.29 34.54 -2.52
C SER A 522 -38.35 33.55 -3.00
N THR A 523 -38.66 32.64 -2.09
CA THR A 523 -39.85 31.80 -2.05
C THR A 523 -41.08 32.69 -2.19
N VAL A 524 -41.96 32.41 -3.16
CA VAL A 524 -43.39 32.74 -3.02
C VAL A 524 -44.19 31.58 -3.59
N ALA A 525 -45.02 31.03 -2.71
CA ALA A 525 -46.05 30.05 -3.00
C ALA A 525 -47.20 30.68 -3.78
N SER A 526 -47.64 30.04 -4.86
CA SER A 526 -49.01 29.53 -5.11
C SER A 526 -49.08 28.89 -6.49
#